data_AF-A0AAD5WDF6-F1
#
_entry.id   AF-A0AAD5WDF6-F1
#
_cell.length_a   1.000
_cell.length_b   1.000
_cell.length_c   1.000
_cell.angle_alpha   90.00
_cell.angle_beta   90.00
_cell.angle_gamma   90.00
#
_symmetry.space_group_name_H-M   'P 1'
#
loop_
_entity.id
_entity.type
_entity.pdbx_description
1 polymer ?
#
loop_
_entity_poly.entity_id
_entity_poly.type
_entity_poly.pdbx_seq_one_letter_code
_entity_poly.pdbx_strand_id
1 'polypeptide(L)'
;MAYSTAADVRAQVSSISPNLNSAEALVKRLVIQGVFDVLEQQGRAAGIPDAMIAIILSQLGVNVFYTPLHCSTSLTLIQQQSVDQDSMAMMRTTCVIFGNTVTTICPPATGPAQMKCMPMTGVLLMPIPPQHLSISGTITTSNIVMASWNRVMWQSVVNRVLRMITSGPFGTHFATAVVTVT
;
A
#
# COMPACT_ATOMS: atom_id res chain seq x y z
N MET A 1 1.95 -1.89 -1.20
CA MET A 1 2.04 -1.87 -2.68
C MET A 1 3.47 -1.57 -3.11
N ALA A 2 4.02 -2.40 -3.99
CA ALA A 2 5.37 -2.20 -4.53
C ALA A 2 5.32 -1.76 -6.00
N TYR A 3 6.40 -1.15 -6.47
CA TYR A 3 6.59 -0.80 -7.88
C TYR A 3 7.94 -1.27 -8.40
N SER A 4 8.01 -1.51 -9.71
CA SER A 4 9.24 -1.84 -10.42
C SER A 4 9.20 -1.27 -11.83
N THR A 5 10.29 -0.66 -12.26
CA THR A 5 10.47 -0.27 -13.66
C THR A 5 10.94 -1.44 -14.54
N ALA A 6 11.44 -2.51 -13.92
CA ALA A 6 11.95 -3.69 -14.59
C ALA A 6 10.77 -4.53 -15.15
N ALA A 7 10.88 -4.95 -16.41
CA ALA A 7 9.79 -5.64 -17.11
C ALA A 7 9.63 -7.10 -16.66
N ASP A 8 10.73 -7.76 -16.35
CA ASP A 8 10.83 -9.10 -15.79
C ASP A 8 10.13 -9.21 -14.42
N VAL A 9 10.37 -8.25 -13.52
CA VAL A 9 9.72 -8.19 -12.20
C VAL A 9 8.20 -8.09 -12.35
N ARG A 10 7.73 -7.27 -13.29
CA ARG A 10 6.29 -7.09 -13.57
C ARG A 10 5.67 -8.29 -14.28
N ALA A 11 6.43 -9.00 -15.11
CA ALA A 11 5.99 -10.24 -15.72
C ALA A 11 5.82 -11.35 -14.68
N GLN A 12 6.68 -11.37 -13.65
CA GLN A 12 6.57 -12.32 -12.54
C GLN A 12 5.44 -11.98 -11.56
N VAL A 13 5.17 -10.68 -11.33
CA VAL A 13 4.15 -10.23 -10.38
C VAL A 13 3.27 -9.17 -11.02
N SER A 14 2.11 -9.62 -11.51
CA SER A 14 1.14 -8.78 -12.20
C SER A 14 0.53 -7.68 -11.31
N SER A 15 0.64 -7.79 -9.99
CA SER A 15 0.17 -6.77 -9.04
C SER A 15 1.18 -5.64 -8.76
N ILE A 16 2.45 -5.79 -9.19
CA ILE A 16 3.46 -4.75 -9.01
C ILE A 16 3.20 -3.61 -10.01
N SER A 17 3.18 -2.39 -9.48
CA SER A 17 2.96 -1.19 -10.29
C SER A 17 4.17 -0.86 -11.16
N PRO A 18 3.97 -0.23 -12.33
CA PRO A 18 5.05 0.05 -13.28
C PRO A 18 6.00 1.19 -12.86
N ASN A 19 5.55 2.05 -11.96
CA ASN A 19 6.34 3.18 -11.47
C ASN A 19 5.77 3.69 -10.13
N LEU A 20 6.53 4.55 -9.47
CA LEU A 20 6.19 5.18 -8.20
C LEU A 20 4.81 5.85 -8.26
N ASN A 21 4.57 6.70 -9.26
CA ASN A 21 3.34 7.48 -9.40
C ASN A 21 2.11 6.58 -9.54
N SER A 22 2.22 5.47 -10.25
CA SER A 22 1.12 4.52 -10.44
C SER A 22 0.80 3.78 -9.13
N ALA A 23 1.82 3.38 -8.38
CA ALA A 23 1.63 2.74 -7.07
C ALA A 23 0.98 3.70 -6.07
N GLU A 24 1.46 4.95 -6.01
CA GLU A 24 0.87 5.98 -5.17
C GLU A 24 -0.57 6.28 -5.56
N ALA A 25 -0.83 6.54 -6.85
CA ALA A 25 -2.15 6.88 -7.35
C ALA A 25 -3.16 5.78 -7.08
N LEU A 26 -2.76 4.51 -7.23
CA LEU A 26 -3.61 3.36 -6.93
C LEU A 26 -3.99 3.32 -5.44
N VAL A 27 -3.01 3.41 -4.53
CA VAL A 27 -3.29 3.39 -3.09
C VAL A 27 -4.14 4.60 -2.68
N LYS A 28 -3.78 5.80 -3.14
CA LYS A 28 -4.54 7.04 -2.89
C LYS A 28 -5.99 6.89 -3.35
N ARG A 29 -6.21 6.38 -4.57
CA ARG A 29 -7.54 6.15 -5.12
C ARG A 29 -8.34 5.15 -4.29
N LEU A 30 -7.76 4.00 -3.94
CA LEU A 30 -8.45 2.96 -3.16
C LEU A 30 -8.84 3.46 -1.77
N VAL A 31 -7.95 4.19 -1.10
CA VAL A 31 -8.23 4.76 0.23
C VAL A 31 -9.29 5.85 0.16
N ILE A 32 -9.16 6.79 -0.78
CA ILE A 32 -10.15 7.87 -0.97
C ILE A 32 -11.51 7.26 -1.30
N GLN A 33 -11.58 6.37 -2.28
CA GLN A 33 -12.84 5.71 -2.64
C GLN A 33 -13.43 4.97 -1.44
N GLY A 34 -12.60 4.25 -0.68
CA GLY A 34 -13.05 3.59 0.54
C GLY A 34 -13.64 4.55 1.58
N VAL A 35 -13.03 5.71 1.78
CA VAL A 35 -13.55 6.76 2.69
C VAL A 35 -14.90 7.27 2.23
N PHE A 36 -15.05 7.62 0.95
CA PHE A 36 -16.30 8.14 0.40
C PHE A 36 -17.42 7.10 0.46
N ASP A 37 -17.15 5.86 0.05
CA ASP A 37 -18.13 4.76 0.06
C ASP A 37 -18.64 4.49 1.49
N VAL A 38 -17.77 4.49 2.50
CA VAL A 38 -18.18 4.33 3.91
C VAL A 38 -19.03 5.50 4.37
N LEU A 39 -18.63 6.73 4.07
CA LEU A 39 -19.37 7.92 4.49
C LEU A 39 -20.75 7.99 3.83
N GLU A 40 -20.85 7.62 2.55
CA GLU A 40 -22.13 7.49 1.85
C GLU A 40 -23.03 6.45 2.53
N GLN A 41 -22.49 5.26 2.81
CA GLN A 41 -23.24 4.20 3.49
C GLN A 41 -23.70 4.62 4.89
N GLN A 42 -22.86 5.34 5.64
CA GLN A 42 -23.22 5.86 6.97
C GLN A 42 -24.30 6.94 6.88
N GLY A 43 -24.20 7.86 5.91
CA GLY A 43 -25.22 8.88 5.69
C GLY A 43 -26.58 8.26 5.38
N ARG A 44 -26.61 7.25 4.50
CA ARG A 44 -27.84 6.52 4.17
C ARG A 44 -28.40 5.79 5.39
N ALA A 45 -27.54 5.13 6.18
CA ALA A 45 -27.96 4.43 7.40
C ALA A 45 -28.51 5.40 8.47
N ALA A 46 -28.08 6.67 8.46
CA ALA A 46 -28.59 7.72 9.32
C ALA A 46 -29.85 8.41 8.76
N GLY A 47 -30.40 7.93 7.63
CA GLY A 47 -31.59 8.50 6.99
C GLY A 47 -31.33 9.83 6.28
N ILE A 48 -30.08 10.17 5.99
CA ILE A 48 -29.74 11.40 5.25
C ILE A 48 -30.09 11.18 3.77
N PRO A 49 -30.81 12.11 3.11
CA PRO A 49 -31.08 12.01 1.68
C PRO A 49 -29.80 12.01 0.84
N ASP A 50 -29.75 11.22 -0.23
CA ASP A 50 -28.58 11.08 -1.11
C ASP A 50 -28.05 12.43 -1.65
N ALA A 51 -28.95 13.37 -1.97
CA ALA A 51 -28.56 14.71 -2.39
C ALA A 51 -27.77 15.47 -1.32
N MET A 52 -28.15 15.32 -0.05
CA MET A 52 -27.44 15.93 1.08
C MET A 52 -26.12 15.21 1.36
N ILE A 53 -26.09 13.88 1.22
CA ILE A 53 -24.85 13.11 1.32
C ILE A 53 -23.85 13.59 0.28
N ALA A 54 -24.26 13.75 -0.99
CA ALA A 54 -23.38 14.23 -2.06
C ALA A 54 -22.79 15.63 -1.75
N ILE A 55 -23.60 16.54 -1.20
CA ILE A 55 -23.15 17.89 -0.78
C ILE A 55 -22.16 17.82 0.39
N ILE A 56 -22.39 16.91 1.34
CA ILE A 56 -21.48 16.70 2.47
C ILE A 56 -20.15 16.14 1.97
N LEU A 57 -20.19 15.14 1.10
CA LEU A 57 -19.01 14.50 0.51
C LEU A 57 -18.21 15.48 -0.37
N SER A 58 -18.86 16.39 -1.09
CA SER A 58 -18.15 17.41 -1.89
C SER A 58 -17.38 18.43 -1.05
N GLN A 59 -17.66 18.50 0.26
CA GLN A 59 -16.96 19.36 1.23
C GLN A 59 -15.84 18.63 1.96
N LEU A 60 -15.57 17.38 1.60
CA LEU A 60 -14.55 16.54 2.21
C LEU A 60 -13.22 16.66 1.43
N GLY A 61 -12.16 17.06 2.12
CA GLY A 61 -10.79 16.93 1.66
C GLY A 61 -10.17 15.66 2.23
N VAL A 62 -9.67 14.77 1.39
CA VAL A 62 -8.92 13.58 1.83
C VAL A 62 -7.53 13.66 1.25
N ASN A 63 -6.53 13.79 2.12
CA ASN A 63 -5.13 13.71 1.75
C ASN A 63 -4.54 12.40 2.24
N VAL A 64 -3.80 11.70 1.39
CA VAL A 64 -3.22 10.39 1.71
C VAL A 64 -1.72 10.42 1.42
N PHE A 65 -0.94 10.06 2.42
CA PHE A 65 0.51 9.95 2.37
C PHE A 65 0.89 8.47 2.39
N TYR A 66 1.64 8.05 1.38
CA TYR A 66 2.08 6.67 1.22
C TYR A 66 3.43 6.65 0.50
N THR A 67 4.35 5.79 0.93
CA THR A 67 5.65 5.60 0.28
C THR A 67 5.77 4.18 -0.26
N PRO A 68 5.50 3.94 -1.56
CA PRO A 68 5.64 2.63 -2.16
C PRO A 68 7.05 2.04 -2.04
N LEU A 69 7.13 0.72 -1.93
CA LEU A 69 8.42 0.00 -1.96
C LEU A 69 8.92 -0.10 -3.42
N HIS A 70 10.18 0.24 -3.66
CA HIS A 70 10.82 0.03 -4.95
C HIS A 70 11.48 -1.37 -5.01
N CYS A 71 11.08 -2.18 -5.99
CA CYS A 71 11.67 -3.48 -6.26
C CYS A 71 12.48 -3.41 -7.55
N SER A 72 13.80 -3.33 -7.45
CA SER A 72 14.67 -3.26 -8.63
C SER A 72 14.85 -4.61 -9.32
N THR A 73 14.76 -5.69 -8.55
CA THR A 73 14.84 -7.09 -8.98
C THR A 73 13.91 -7.94 -8.11
N SER A 74 13.48 -9.09 -8.62
CA SER A 74 12.64 -10.04 -7.90
C SER A 74 13.32 -11.40 -7.78
N LEU A 75 13.14 -12.02 -6.62
CA LEU A 75 13.42 -13.44 -6.41
C LEU A 75 12.10 -14.13 -6.07
N THR A 76 11.64 -15.02 -6.93
CA THR A 76 10.53 -15.91 -6.62
C THR A 76 11.10 -17.18 -5.99
N LEU A 77 10.51 -17.64 -4.88
CA LEU A 77 10.97 -18.83 -4.14
C LEU A 77 10.85 -20.16 -4.94
N ILE A 78 10.38 -20.09 -6.19
CA ILE A 78 10.20 -21.19 -7.14
C ILE A 78 11.19 -21.13 -8.32
N GLN A 79 11.93 -20.04 -8.50
CA GLN A 79 12.83 -19.88 -9.62
C GLN A 79 14.18 -19.34 -9.15
N GLN A 80 15.16 -20.24 -9.06
CA GLN A 80 16.57 -19.88 -9.08
C GLN A 80 16.88 -19.29 -10.46
N GLN A 81 16.63 -18.00 -10.67
CA GLN A 81 17.20 -17.30 -11.81
C GLN A 81 18.60 -16.81 -11.42
N SER A 82 19.59 -17.28 -12.18
CA SER A 82 20.93 -16.72 -12.24
C SER A 82 20.83 -15.23 -12.51
N VAL A 83 21.17 -14.42 -11.50
CA VAL A 83 21.32 -12.99 -11.65
C VAL A 83 22.46 -12.76 -12.64
N ASP A 84 22.13 -12.39 -13.87
CA ASP A 84 23.12 -11.97 -14.87
C ASP A 84 23.94 -10.82 -14.27
N GLN A 85 25.24 -11.06 -14.15
CA GLN A 85 26.22 -10.16 -13.56
C GLN A 85 26.45 -8.98 -14.51
N ASP A 86 25.52 -8.03 -14.56
CA ASP A 86 25.83 -6.71 -15.08
C ASP A 86 26.39 -5.84 -13.95
N SER A 87 27.60 -5.36 -14.16
CA SER A 87 28.57 -4.93 -13.15
C SER A 87 28.31 -3.53 -12.60
N MET A 88 27.03 -3.19 -12.39
CA MET A 88 26.54 -1.97 -11.75
C MET A 88 25.41 -2.24 -10.72
N ALA A 89 25.16 -3.50 -10.36
CA ALA A 89 24.06 -3.93 -9.48
C ALA A 89 24.32 -3.77 -7.96
N MET A 90 25.25 -2.92 -7.52
CA MET A 90 25.63 -2.82 -6.09
C MET A 90 24.71 -1.92 -5.23
N MET A 91 23.64 -1.34 -5.80
CA MET A 91 22.69 -0.49 -5.06
C MET A 91 21.21 -0.81 -5.34
N ARG A 92 20.88 -2.07 -5.65
CA ARG A 92 19.51 -2.47 -5.98
C ARG A 92 18.83 -3.21 -4.83
N THR A 93 17.64 -2.76 -4.42
CA THR A 93 16.79 -3.49 -3.47
C THR A 93 16.14 -4.67 -4.19
N THR A 94 16.46 -5.88 -3.75
CA THR A 94 15.83 -7.11 -4.27
C THR A 94 14.62 -7.45 -3.41
N CYS A 95 13.47 -7.61 -4.04
CA CYS A 95 12.24 -8.02 -3.36
C CYS A 95 12.06 -9.53 -3.46
N VAL A 96 11.78 -10.17 -2.33
CA VAL A 96 11.44 -11.60 -2.30
C VAL A 96 9.92 -11.73 -2.38
N ILE A 97 9.49 -12.52 -3.34
CA ILE A 97 8.08 -12.62 -3.72
C ILE A 97 7.61 -14.04 -3.42
N PHE A 98 6.56 -14.12 -2.63
CA PHE A 98 5.83 -15.36 -2.38
C PHE A 98 4.41 -15.21 -2.94
N GLY A 99 4.08 -16.05 -3.94
CA GLY A 99 2.85 -15.90 -4.71
C GLY A 99 2.83 -14.55 -5.45
N ASN A 100 1.95 -13.64 -5.00
CA ASN A 100 1.77 -12.30 -5.56
C ASN A 100 2.13 -11.19 -4.56
N THR A 101 2.89 -11.51 -3.51
CA THR A 101 3.16 -10.61 -2.38
C THR A 101 4.64 -10.51 -2.11
N VAL A 102 5.14 -9.28 -1.94
CA VAL A 102 6.50 -9.03 -1.45
C VAL A 102 6.49 -9.29 0.06
N THR A 103 7.25 -10.29 0.50
CA THR A 103 7.28 -10.70 1.92
C THR A 103 8.46 -10.10 2.66
N THR A 104 9.60 -10.00 1.99
CA THR A 104 10.87 -9.56 2.58
C THR A 104 11.72 -8.85 1.53
N ILE A 105 12.68 -8.06 1.99
CA ILE A 105 13.65 -7.39 1.13
C ILE A 105 15.04 -7.91 1.43
N CYS A 106 15.89 -7.88 0.41
CA CYS A 106 17.30 -8.08 0.53
C CYS A 106 18.00 -6.74 0.27
N PRO A 107 18.80 -6.23 1.23
CA PRO A 107 19.45 -4.94 1.07
C PRO A 107 20.45 -4.96 -0.09
N PRO A 108 20.73 -3.79 -0.69
CA PRO A 108 21.87 -3.66 -1.58
C PRO A 108 23.16 -4.03 -0.83
N ALA A 109 24.04 -4.79 -1.47
CA ALA A 109 25.31 -5.19 -0.88
C ALA A 109 26.24 -3.96 -0.70
N THR A 110 26.23 -3.36 0.48
CA THR A 110 27.15 -2.27 0.84
C THR A 110 28.41 -2.85 1.49
N GLY A 111 29.36 -3.30 0.68
CA GLY A 111 30.69 -3.70 1.15
C GLY A 111 31.38 -4.81 0.33
N PRO A 112 32.69 -5.05 0.54
CA PRO A 112 33.45 -6.10 -0.16
C PRO A 112 33.05 -7.52 0.28
N ALA A 113 32.37 -7.65 1.42
CA ALA A 113 31.68 -8.86 1.82
C ALA A 113 30.34 -8.94 1.07
N GLN A 114 30.39 -9.55 -0.11
CA GLN A 114 29.27 -9.80 -1.00
C GLN A 114 28.14 -10.56 -0.29
N MET A 115 27.20 -9.87 0.32
CA MET A 115 25.89 -10.44 0.63
C MET A 115 25.05 -10.39 -0.64
N LYS A 116 25.38 -11.28 -1.58
CA LYS A 116 24.47 -11.63 -2.66
C LYS A 116 23.25 -12.27 -2.01
N CYS A 117 22.05 -11.90 -2.45
CA CYS A 117 20.83 -12.64 -2.16
C CYS A 117 20.96 -14.03 -2.82
N MET A 118 21.73 -14.93 -2.22
CA MET A 118 22.02 -16.26 -2.73
C MET A 118 21.13 -17.28 -2.01
N PRO A 119 20.32 -18.05 -2.73
CA PRO A 119 19.32 -18.94 -2.13
C PRO A 119 19.89 -20.19 -1.44
N MET A 120 21.22 -20.36 -1.34
CA MET A 120 21.83 -21.60 -0.82
C MET A 120 22.64 -21.46 0.48
N THR A 121 22.98 -20.25 0.95
CA THR A 121 23.75 -20.09 2.20
C THR A 121 23.27 -18.89 2.99
N GLY A 122 22.30 -19.11 3.89
CA GLY A 122 21.93 -18.15 4.95
C GLY A 122 21.50 -16.78 4.43
N VAL A 123 20.25 -16.67 3.96
CA VAL A 123 19.73 -15.40 3.46
C VAL A 123 19.57 -14.40 4.62
N LEU A 124 20.26 -13.27 4.55
CA LEU A 124 19.96 -12.09 5.39
C LEU A 124 18.76 -11.36 4.80
N LEU A 125 17.58 -11.97 4.95
CA LEU A 125 16.31 -11.32 4.69
C LEU A 125 16.08 -10.26 5.75
N MET A 126 15.75 -9.06 5.30
CA MET A 126 15.31 -8.01 6.20
C MET A 126 13.78 -7.85 6.10
N PRO A 127 13.12 -7.53 7.23
CA PRO A 127 11.73 -7.14 7.19
C PRO A 127 11.57 -5.88 6.34
N ILE A 128 10.40 -5.75 5.69
CA ILE A 128 10.06 -4.54 4.95
C ILE A 128 9.97 -3.37 5.95
N PRO A 129 10.70 -2.26 5.73
CA PRO A 129 10.66 -1.13 6.63
C PRO A 129 9.23 -0.57 6.82
N PRO A 130 8.85 -0.12 8.04
CA PRO A 130 7.48 0.27 8.35
C PRO A 130 6.92 1.38 7.46
N GLN A 131 7.76 2.28 6.95
CA GLN A 131 7.35 3.37 6.05
C GLN A 131 6.70 2.89 4.74
N HIS A 132 7.02 1.67 4.30
CA HIS A 132 6.42 1.09 3.08
C HIS A 132 5.13 0.30 3.35
N LEU A 133 4.87 0.02 4.63
CA LEU A 133 3.72 -0.72 5.13
C LEU A 133 2.66 0.20 5.76
N SER A 134 3.03 1.44 6.09
CA SER A 134 2.15 2.43 6.70
C SER A 134 1.54 3.35 5.65
N ILE A 135 0.22 3.56 5.77
CA ILE A 135 -0.51 4.59 5.03
C ILE A 135 -1.03 5.57 6.06
N SER A 136 -0.71 6.85 5.88
CA SER A 136 -1.25 7.93 6.70
C SER A 136 -2.06 8.89 5.85
N GLY A 137 -2.84 9.75 6.49
CA GLY A 137 -3.68 10.69 5.77
C GLY A 137 -4.39 11.64 6.72
N THR A 138 -5.05 12.63 6.12
CA THR A 138 -5.82 13.63 6.83
C THR A 138 -7.15 13.80 6.13
N ILE A 139 -8.23 13.74 6.91
CA ILE A 139 -9.57 14.06 6.45
C ILE A 139 -9.91 15.45 6.99
N THR A 140 -10.19 16.38 6.10
CA THR A 140 -10.68 17.72 6.43
C THR A 140 -12.10 17.87 5.91
N THR A 141 -12.91 18.65 6.62
CA THR A 141 -14.27 18.94 6.20
C THR A 141 -14.65 20.35 6.60
N SER A 142 -15.34 21.05 5.71
CA SER A 142 -16.00 22.33 6.02
C SER A 142 -17.45 22.12 6.48
N ASN A 143 -17.95 20.89 6.45
CA ASN A 143 -19.31 20.57 6.84
C ASN A 143 -19.44 20.52 8.37
N ILE A 144 -20.33 21.36 8.93
CA ILE A 144 -20.49 21.49 10.39
C ILE A 144 -20.96 20.20 11.06
N VAL A 145 -21.75 19.37 10.37
CA VAL A 145 -22.24 18.11 10.92
C VAL A 145 -21.09 17.14 11.13
N MET A 146 -20.26 16.92 10.12
CA MET A 146 -19.09 16.05 10.24
C MET A 146 -17.98 16.64 11.12
N ALA A 147 -17.83 17.96 11.14
CA ALA A 147 -16.88 18.64 12.03
C ALA A 147 -17.22 18.44 13.51
N SER A 148 -18.51 18.24 13.84
CA SER A 148 -18.97 17.97 15.21
C SER A 148 -18.81 16.51 15.66
N TRP A 149 -18.36 15.61 14.77
CA TRP A 149 -18.18 14.20 15.10
C TRP A 149 -17.03 14.01 16.08
N ASN A 150 -17.29 13.23 17.12
CA ASN A 150 -16.27 12.86 18.09
C ASN A 150 -15.31 11.79 17.51
N ARG A 151 -14.19 11.55 18.21
CA ARG A 151 -13.19 10.55 17.80
C ARG A 151 -13.76 9.15 17.58
N VAL A 152 -14.79 8.75 18.33
CA VAL A 152 -15.41 7.41 18.23
C VAL A 152 -16.16 7.26 16.90
N MET A 153 -16.88 8.29 16.46
CA MET A 153 -17.54 8.31 15.16
C MET A 153 -16.53 8.23 14.03
N TRP A 154 -15.47 9.04 14.08
CA TRP A 154 -14.39 8.98 13.10
C TRP A 154 -13.68 7.62 13.10
N GLN A 155 -13.37 7.05 14.27
CA GLN A 155 -12.79 5.72 14.37
C GLN A 155 -13.70 4.65 13.76
N SER A 156 -15.02 4.75 13.93
CA SER A 156 -15.99 3.85 13.29
C SER A 156 -15.92 3.91 11.76
N VAL A 157 -15.82 5.12 11.19
CA VAL A 157 -15.62 5.30 9.75
C VAL A 157 -14.31 4.65 9.31
N VAL A 158 -13.18 5.01 9.92
CA VAL A 158 -11.89 4.49 9.47
C VAL A 158 -11.76 2.97 9.70
N ASN A 159 -12.40 2.41 10.73
CA ASN A 159 -12.49 0.95 10.91
C ASN A 159 -13.30 0.25 9.79
N ARG A 160 -14.35 0.89 9.28
CA ARG A 160 -15.09 0.35 8.12
C ARG A 160 -14.27 0.47 6.84
N VAL A 161 -13.58 1.60 6.66
CA VAL A 161 -12.64 1.78 5.54
C VAL A 161 -11.59 0.68 5.57
N LEU A 162 -11.02 0.41 6.74
CA LEU A 162 -10.08 -0.68 6.96
C LEU A 162 -10.65 -2.02 6.49
N ARG A 163 -11.87 -2.36 6.89
CA ARG A 163 -12.54 -3.61 6.49
C ARG A 163 -12.74 -3.70 4.98
N MET A 164 -13.12 -2.60 4.32
CA MET A 164 -13.27 -2.58 2.86
C MET A 164 -11.92 -2.79 2.14
N ILE A 165 -10.86 -2.25 2.74
CA ILE A 165 -9.49 -2.32 2.23
C ILE A 165 -8.87 -3.72 2.45
N THR A 166 -9.09 -4.37 3.59
CA THR A 166 -8.46 -5.67 3.92
C THR A 166 -9.28 -6.90 3.55
N SER A 167 -10.60 -6.81 3.62
CA SER A 167 -11.52 -7.95 3.47
C SER A 167 -12.67 -7.71 2.50
N GLY A 168 -12.81 -6.47 2.03
CA GLY A 168 -13.86 -6.08 1.09
C GLY A 168 -13.36 -6.06 -0.36
N PRO A 169 -13.95 -5.21 -1.22
CA PRO A 169 -13.67 -5.21 -2.65
C PRO A 169 -12.21 -4.90 -3.00
N PHE A 170 -11.42 -4.36 -2.06
CA PHE A 170 -10.02 -4.03 -2.26
C PHE A 170 -9.04 -5.00 -1.54
N GLY A 171 -9.55 -6.06 -0.91
CA GLY A 171 -8.77 -7.01 -0.10
C GLY A 171 -7.62 -7.69 -0.84
N THR A 172 -7.69 -7.79 -2.16
CA THR A 172 -6.60 -8.32 -2.99
C THR A 172 -5.34 -7.45 -3.00
N HIS A 173 -5.42 -6.21 -2.51
CA HIS A 173 -4.32 -5.26 -2.49
C HIS A 173 -3.72 -5.03 -1.09
N PHE A 174 -4.36 -5.55 -0.03
CA PHE A 174 -3.94 -5.33 1.36
C PHE A 174 -4.10 -6.61 2.19
N ALA A 175 -2.99 -7.29 2.47
CA ALA A 175 -3.01 -8.53 3.26
C ALA A 175 -3.40 -8.29 4.74
N THR A 176 -2.87 -7.23 5.34
CA THR A 176 -3.15 -6.82 6.72
C THR A 176 -3.06 -5.31 6.83
N ALA A 177 -3.92 -4.68 7.61
CA ALA A 177 -3.79 -3.27 7.94
C ALA A 177 -4.34 -2.99 9.34
N VAL A 178 -3.80 -1.93 9.98
CA VAL A 178 -4.21 -1.43 11.29
C VAL A 178 -4.45 0.06 11.14
N VAL A 179 -5.43 0.59 11.87
CA VAL A 179 -5.83 1.99 11.82
C VAL A 179 -5.65 2.64 13.18
N THR A 180 -5.07 3.83 13.16
CA THR A 180 -4.97 4.72 14.32
C THR A 180 -5.52 6.08 13.95
N VAL A 181 -6.47 6.61 14.73
CA VAL A 181 -6.98 7.99 14.60
C VAL A 181 -6.32 8.87 15.67
N THR A 182 -5.60 9.90 15.23
CA THR A 182 -4.87 10.85 16.09
C THR A 182 -5.58 12.17 16.25
#